data_AF-A0A1Y6BL66-F1
#
_entry.id   AF-A0A1Y6BL66-F1
#
_cell.length_a   1.000
_cell.length_b   1.000
_cell.length_c   1.000
_cell.angle_alpha   90.00
_cell.angle_beta   90.00
_cell.angle_gamma   90.00
#
_symmetry.space_group_name_H-M   'P 1'
#
loop_
_entity.id
_entity.type
_entity.pdbx_description
1 polymer ?
#
loop_
_entity_poly.entity_id
_entity_poly.type
_entity_poly.pdbx_seq_one_letter_code
_entity_poly.pdbx_strand_id
1 'polypeptide(L)'
;MHSTIASLSSQVPTAAIAYSGKFKGVFESAGQADASFDARELSTEDLLQSLIQSWRSRDIVRKQLQRDIPSVIEKSESQFKQIISVL
;
A
#
# COMPACT_ATOMS: atom_id res chain seq x y z
N MET A 1 -2.95 -9.92 -1.44
CA MET A 1 -2.35 -9.02 -2.46
C MET A 1 -3.43 -8.29 -3.28
N HIS A 2 -4.30 -8.97 -4.03
CA HIS A 2 -5.30 -8.26 -4.86
C HIS A 2 -6.21 -7.32 -4.07
N SER A 3 -6.67 -7.75 -2.88
CA SER A 3 -7.44 -6.91 -1.96
C SER A 3 -6.69 -5.65 -1.52
N THR A 4 -5.39 -5.75 -1.25
CA THR A 4 -4.59 -4.61 -0.78
C THR A 4 -4.35 -3.59 -1.89
N ILE A 5 -4.16 -4.04 -3.13
CA ILE A 5 -4.08 -3.15 -4.30
C ILE A 5 -5.41 -2.41 -4.46
N ALA A 6 -6.53 -3.13 -4.48
CA ALA A 6 -7.86 -2.53 -4.63
C ALA A 6 -8.16 -1.49 -3.52
N SER A 7 -7.84 -1.81 -2.27
CA SER A 7 -8.03 -0.89 -1.15
C SER A 7 -7.17 0.37 -1.27
N LEU A 8 -5.87 0.23 -1.60
CA LEU A 8 -4.98 1.38 -1.77
C LEU A 8 -5.40 2.25 -2.96
N SER A 9 -5.75 1.65 -4.10
CA SER A 9 -6.29 2.37 -5.27
C SER A 9 -7.59 3.11 -4.95
N SER A 10 -8.39 2.55 -4.04
CA SER A 10 -9.63 3.18 -3.54
C SER A 10 -9.40 4.15 -2.38
N GLN A 11 -8.14 4.47 -2.06
CA GLN A 11 -7.74 5.39 -0.99
C GLN A 11 -8.25 4.96 0.40
N VAL A 12 -8.41 3.64 0.60
CA VAL A 12 -8.78 3.03 1.86
C VAL A 12 -7.49 2.67 2.63
N PRO A 13 -7.28 3.23 3.85
CA PRO A 13 -6.16 2.85 4.70
C PRO A 13 -6.12 1.34 4.89
N THR A 14 -4.96 0.74 4.61
CA THR A 14 -4.79 -0.71 4.59
C THR A 14 -3.49 -1.06 5.30
N ALA A 15 -3.54 -2.03 6.20
CA ALA A 15 -2.37 -2.69 6.75
C ALA A 15 -2.30 -4.12 6.21
N ALA A 16 -1.13 -4.57 5.78
CA ALA A 16 -0.91 -5.93 5.29
C ALA A 16 -0.04 -6.72 6.28
N ILE A 17 -0.52 -7.91 6.62
CA ILE A 17 0.32 -8.96 7.20
C ILE A 17 0.92 -9.73 6.02
N ALA A 18 2.16 -9.43 5.69
CA ALA A 18 2.87 -10.01 4.57
C ALA A 18 3.53 -11.33 4.99
N TYR A 19 3.38 -12.35 4.14
CA TYR A 19 4.09 -13.64 4.25
C TYR A 19 5.27 -13.73 3.27
N SER A 20 5.52 -12.67 2.50
CA SER A 20 6.61 -12.54 1.54
C SER A 20 6.85 -11.07 1.19
N GLY A 21 8.02 -10.76 0.61
CA GLY A 21 8.39 -9.39 0.20
C GLY A 21 7.57 -8.79 -0.94
N LYS A 22 6.59 -9.52 -1.51
CA LYS A 22 5.82 -9.06 -2.68
C LYS A 22 4.90 -7.86 -2.39
N PHE A 23 4.59 -7.59 -1.13
CA PHE A 23 3.74 -6.47 -0.72
C PHE A 23 4.50 -5.15 -0.71
N LYS A 24 5.81 -5.18 -0.41
CA LYS A 24 6.63 -4.00 -0.14
C LYS A 24 6.58 -2.98 -1.26
N GLY A 25 6.87 -3.38 -2.51
CA GLY A 25 6.91 -2.45 -3.64
C GLY A 25 5.57 -1.77 -3.96
N VAL A 26 4.45 -2.47 -3.74
CA VAL A 26 3.10 -1.90 -3.93
C VAL A 26 2.76 -0.90 -2.83
N PHE A 27 3.11 -1.21 -1.59
CA PHE A 27 2.88 -0.30 -0.46
C PHE A 27 3.79 0.93 -0.56
N GLU A 28 5.05 0.75 -0.95
CA GLU A 28 6.01 1.82 -1.17
C GLU A 28 5.57 2.77 -2.30
N SER A 29 5.07 2.25 -3.42
CA SER A 29 4.56 3.10 -4.50
C SER A 29 3.35 3.94 -4.09
N ALA A 30 2.57 3.47 -3.12
CA ALA A 30 1.45 4.19 -2.51
C ALA A 30 1.85 5.12 -1.34
N GLY A 31 3.14 5.24 -1.02
CA GLY A 31 3.62 6.02 0.14
C GLY A 31 3.24 5.40 1.49
N GLN A 32 3.00 4.09 1.53
CA GLN A 32 2.52 3.33 2.69
C GLN A 32 3.47 2.18 3.08
N ALA A 33 4.78 2.32 2.83
CA ALA A 33 5.76 1.25 3.10
C ALA A 33 5.65 0.67 4.52
N ASP A 34 5.40 1.54 5.52
CA ASP A 34 5.28 1.18 6.93
C ASP A 34 4.00 0.42 7.30
N ALA A 35 3.05 0.27 6.36
CA ALA A 35 1.82 -0.47 6.56
C ALA A 35 1.88 -1.91 6.01
N SER A 36 3.06 -2.38 5.58
CA SER A 36 3.30 -3.77 5.17
C SER A 36 4.24 -4.46 6.17
N PHE A 37 3.68 -5.31 7.02
CA PHE A 37 4.40 -5.97 8.12
C PHE A 37 4.80 -7.40 7.74
N ASP A 38 6.10 -7.73 7.80
CA ASP A 38 6.56 -9.08 7.49
C ASP A 38 6.39 -10.02 8.70
N ALA A 39 5.43 -10.94 8.60
CA ALA A 39 5.12 -11.91 9.65
C ALA A 39 6.22 -12.96 9.86
N ARG A 40 7.25 -13.00 9.00
CA ARG A 40 8.42 -13.87 9.16
C ARG A 40 9.51 -13.23 10.01
N GLU A 41 9.46 -11.91 10.16
CA GLU A 41 10.46 -11.12 10.89
C GLU A 41 9.93 -10.61 12.23
N LEU A 42 8.62 -10.33 12.33
CA LEU A 42 8.00 -9.78 13.53
C LEU A 42 7.44 -10.86 14.45
N SER A 43 7.52 -10.61 15.76
CA SER A 43 6.75 -11.38 16.74
C SER A 43 5.25 -11.09 16.61
N THR A 44 4.42 -11.98 17.15
CA THR A 44 2.95 -11.75 17.18
C THR A 44 2.59 -10.49 17.95
N GLU A 45 3.29 -10.18 19.05
CA GLU A 45 3.04 -8.98 19.85
C GLU A 45 3.40 -7.72 19.06
N ASP A 46 4.59 -7.68 18.45
CA ASP A 46 5.02 -6.52 17.64
C ASP A 46 4.09 -6.28 16.45
N LEU A 47 3.65 -7.36 15.79
CA LEU A 47 2.69 -7.30 14.70
C LEU A 47 1.34 -6.74 15.17
N LEU A 48 0.83 -7.21 16.31
CA LEU A 48 -0.42 -6.74 16.89
C LEU A 48 -0.36 -5.24 17.23
N GLN A 49 0.71 -4.81 17.90
CA GLN A 49 0.92 -3.39 18.22
C GLN A 49 0.97 -2.53 16.95
N SER A 50 1.64 -3.01 15.91
CA SER A 50 1.74 -2.33 14.62
C SER A 50 0.39 -2.20 13.90
N LEU A 51 -0.45 -3.23 13.97
CA LEU A 51 -1.82 -3.21 13.42
C LEU A 51 -2.72 -2.24 14.20
N ILE A 52 -2.63 -2.24 15.54
CA ILE A 52 -3.36 -1.28 16.38
C ILE A 52 -2.94 0.15 16.06
N GLN A 53 -1.65 0.40 15.88
CA GLN A 53 -1.14 1.72 15.51
C GLN A 53 -1.63 2.15 14.12
N SER A 54 -1.60 1.25 13.14
CA SER A 54 -2.15 1.48 11.80
C SER A 54 -3.65 1.83 11.84
N TRP A 55 -4.41 1.16 12.71
CA TRP A 55 -5.83 1.48 12.91
C TRP A 55 -6.04 2.86 13.52
N ARG A 56 -5.22 3.24 14.51
CA ARG A 56 -5.29 4.56 15.17
C ARG A 56 -4.93 5.70 14.22
N SER A 57 -3.98 5.50 13.31
CA SER A 57 -3.53 6.51 12.35
C SER A 57 -4.34 6.56 11.04
N ARG A 58 -5.35 5.70 10.86
CA ARG A 58 -6.07 5.52 9.59
C ARG A 58 -6.61 6.81 8.97
N ASP A 59 -7.04 7.78 9.77
CA ASP A 59 -7.58 9.04 9.24
C ASP A 59 -6.49 9.96 8.69
N ILE A 60 -5.28 9.90 9.26
CA ILE A 60 -4.09 10.56 8.73
C ILE A 60 -3.68 9.89 7.43
N VAL A 61 -3.61 8.55 7.43
CA VAL A 61 -3.27 7.75 6.25
C VAL A 61 -4.26 7.99 5.12
N ARG A 62 -5.57 8.09 5.39
CA ARG A 62 -6.57 8.39 4.37
C ARG A 62 -6.28 9.71 3.66
N LYS A 63 -5.91 10.76 4.41
CA LYS A 63 -5.54 12.06 3.83
C LYS A 63 -4.28 11.97 2.99
N GLN A 64 -3.31 11.16 3.39
CA GLN A 64 -2.10 10.91 2.59
C GLN A 64 -2.46 10.18 1.30
N LEU A 65 -3.24 9.10 1.37
CA LEU A 65 -3.69 8.34 0.20
C LEU A 65 -4.47 9.21 -0.78
N GLN A 66 -5.42 10.03 -0.30
CA GLN A 66 -6.18 10.96 -1.14
C GLN A 66 -5.29 11.97 -1.89
N ARG A 67 -4.16 12.35 -1.29
CA ARG A 67 -3.18 13.24 -1.90
C ARG A 67 -2.26 12.51 -2.89
N ASP A 68 -1.79 11.32 -2.53
CA ASP A 68 -0.65 10.67 -3.20
C ASP A 68 -1.08 9.67 -4.28
N ILE A 69 -2.16 8.89 -4.06
CA ILE A 69 -2.64 7.84 -4.97
C ILE A 69 -2.99 8.35 -6.38
N PRO A 70 -3.62 9.53 -6.58
CA PRO A 70 -3.93 10.02 -7.93
C PRO A 70 -2.70 10.06 -8.85
N SER A 71 -1.54 10.49 -8.33
CA SER A 71 -0.30 10.56 -9.10
C SER A 71 0.24 9.18 -9.50
N VAL A 72 0.02 8.17 -8.66
CA VAL A 72 0.41 6.78 -8.93
C VAL A 72 -0.43 6.20 -10.06
N ILE A 73 -1.74 6.44 -10.03
CA ILE A 73 -2.68 6.00 -11.07
C ILE A 73 -2.32 6.65 -12.40
N GLU A 74 -2.12 7.98 -12.41
CA GLU A 74 -1.73 8.72 -13.62
C GLU A 74 -0.43 8.17 -14.22
N LYS A 75 0.57 7.89 -13.38
CA LYS A 75 1.83 7.28 -13.83
C LYS A 75 1.61 5.90 -14.44
N SER A 76 0.81 5.05 -13.82
CA SER A 76 0.48 3.72 -14.35
C SER A 76 -0.25 3.80 -15.70
N GLU A 77 -1.20 4.72 -15.85
CA GLU A 77 -1.90 4.95 -17.12
C GLU A 77 -0.97 5.48 -18.21
N SER A 78 -0.08 6.42 -17.86
CA SER A 78 0.92 6.95 -18.80
C SER A 78 1.86 5.86 -19.30
N GLN A 79 2.34 4.99 -18.41
CA GLN A 79 3.19 3.86 -18.78
C GLN A 79 2.45 2.88 -19.69
N PHE A 80 1.17 2.60 -19.40
CA PHE A 80 0.35 1.74 -20.25
C PHE A 80 0.19 2.30 -21.67
N LYS A 81 -0.07 3.61 -21.80
CA LYS A 81 -0.15 4.30 -23.10
C LYS A 81 1.17 4.22 -23.88
N GLN A 82 2.31 4.37 -23.20
CA GLN A 82 3.63 4.23 -23.83
C GLN A 82 3.86 2.83 -24.40
N ILE A 83 3.52 1.79 -23.64
CA ILE A 83 3.64 0.40 -24.10
C ILE A 83 2.77 0.16 -25.33
N ILE A 84 1.52 0.64 -25.33
CA ILE A 84 0.63 0.49 -26.48
C ILE A 84 1.13 1.27 -27.68
N SER A 85 1.74 2.44 -27.50
CA SER A 85 2.21 3.27 -28.62
C SER A 85 3.39 2.67 -29.40
N VAL A 86 4.05 1.64 -28.87
CA VAL A 86 5.16 0.93 -29.52
C VAL A 86 4.77 -0.45 -30.04
N LEU A 87 3.49 -0.83 -29.92
CA LEU A 87 2.88 -2.04 -30.49
C LEU A 87 2.16 -1.70 -31.78
#